data_AF-A0A927SY54-F1
#
_entry.id   AF-A0A927SY54-F1
#
_cell.length_a   1.000
_cell.length_b   1.000
_cell.length_c   1.000
_cell.angle_alpha   90.00
_cell.angle_beta   90.00
_cell.angle_gamma   90.00
#
_symmetry.space_group_name_H-M   'P 1'
#
loop_
_entity.id
_entity.type
_entity.pdbx_description
1 polymer ?
#
loop_
_entity_poly.entity_id
_entity_poly.type
_entity_poly.pdbx_seq_one_letter_code
_entity_poly.pdbx_strand_id
1 'polypeptide(L)'
;FPKPHAAAYALTSFRVAYFKVHYPLAFYATYFTIKAPDFDGSIGIKGLEAIKDHFLEVKKLGKDAAPKDQDMQPHFETAYEMYCRGFCFYPVDLMKSHGTKYTLEENGIRIPLCGLPGIPPSAAEAIYNAREEGGEFTSVDDLRKRSGIGKSTIEVLRNNGILTNLSETAQIELF
;
A
#
# COMPACT_ATOMS: atom_id res chain seq x y z
N PHE A 1 -1.05 21.43 -28.55
CA PHE A 1 -0.20 22.00 -27.48
C PHE A 1 0.93 22.82 -28.08
N PRO A 2 1.32 23.96 -27.46
CA PRO A 2 2.51 24.71 -27.86
C PRO A 2 3.77 23.84 -27.78
N LYS A 3 4.71 24.01 -28.72
CA LYS A 3 5.94 23.20 -28.79
C LYS A 3 6.73 23.14 -27.48
N PRO A 4 6.92 24.24 -26.72
CA PRO A 4 7.62 24.17 -25.43
C PRO A 4 6.92 23.29 -24.39
N HIS A 5 5.58 23.30 -24.38
CA HIS A 5 4.79 22.47 -23.48
C HIS A 5 4.95 20.99 -23.80
N ALA A 6 4.85 20.61 -25.08
CA ALA A 6 5.06 19.24 -25.52
C ALA A 6 6.47 18.73 -25.17
N ALA A 7 7.50 19.56 -25.37
CA ALA A 7 8.88 19.22 -25.04
C ALA A 7 9.08 18.99 -23.53
N ALA A 8 8.47 19.81 -22.67
CA ALA A 8 8.55 19.65 -21.21
C ALA A 8 7.93 18.32 -20.74
N TYR A 9 6.75 17.97 -21.26
CA TYR A 9 6.10 16.69 -20.94
C TYR A 9 6.90 15.49 -21.47
N ALA A 10 7.45 15.59 -22.68
CA ALA A 10 8.29 14.55 -23.25
C ALA A 10 9.55 14.31 -22.40
N LEU A 11 10.21 15.38 -21.94
CA LEU A 11 11.39 15.26 -21.08
C LEU A 11 11.05 14.60 -19.73
N THR A 12 9.96 15.02 -19.09
CA THR A 12 9.51 14.41 -17.83
C THR A 12 9.13 12.94 -18.01
N SER A 13 8.42 12.61 -19.09
CA SER A 13 8.03 11.24 -19.42
C SER A 13 9.26 10.36 -19.67
N PHE A 14 10.26 10.88 -20.39
CA PHE A 14 11.51 10.17 -20.62
C PHE A 14 12.27 9.88 -19.32
N ARG A 15 12.33 10.86 -18.40
CA ARG A 15 12.93 10.66 -17.08
C ARG A 15 12.20 9.57 -16.28
N VAL A 16 10.87 9.60 -16.24
CA VAL A 16 10.08 8.56 -15.57
C VAL A 16 10.28 7.19 -16.22
N ALA A 17 10.30 7.13 -17.55
CA ALA A 17 10.52 5.89 -18.30
C ALA A 17 11.90 5.27 -18.01
N TYR A 18 12.93 6.09 -17.83
CA TYR A 18 14.26 5.61 -17.43
C TYR A 18 14.21 4.83 -16.11
N PHE A 19 13.51 5.34 -15.08
CA PHE A 19 13.32 4.60 -13.82
C PHE A 19 12.46 3.36 -14.02
N LYS A 20 11.40 3.42 -14.84
CA LYS A 20 10.57 2.24 -15.12
C LYS A 20 11.39 1.09 -15.75
N VAL A 21 12.42 1.40 -16.55
CA VAL A 21 13.26 0.39 -17.20
C VAL A 21 14.41 -0.06 -16.29
N HIS A 22 15.17 0.87 -15.70
CA HIS A 22 16.42 0.56 -15.00
C HIS A 22 16.29 0.43 -13.48
N TYR A 23 15.24 1.01 -12.88
CA TYR A 23 14.97 0.99 -11.44
C TYR A 23 13.49 0.67 -11.17
N PRO A 24 13.00 -0.49 -11.66
CA PRO A 24 11.57 -0.78 -11.70
C PRO A 24 10.90 -0.73 -10.33
N LEU A 25 11.53 -1.26 -9.26
CA LEU A 25 10.98 -1.22 -7.90
C LEU A 25 10.81 0.21 -7.39
N ALA A 26 11.78 1.10 -7.63
CA ALA A 26 11.65 2.51 -7.27
C ALA A 26 10.52 3.19 -8.05
N PHE A 27 10.36 2.85 -9.34
CA PHE A 27 9.24 3.33 -10.15
C PHE A 27 7.90 2.86 -9.57
N TYR A 28 7.72 1.57 -9.30
CA TYR A 28 6.45 1.05 -8.78
C TYR A 28 6.14 1.61 -7.39
N ALA A 29 7.11 1.62 -6.46
CA ALA A 29 6.94 2.22 -5.14
C ALA A 29 6.48 3.68 -5.23
N THR A 30 7.12 4.48 -6.09
CA THR A 30 6.74 5.89 -6.30
C THR A 30 5.36 6.02 -6.95
N TYR A 31 5.07 5.18 -7.95
CA TYR A 31 3.79 5.17 -8.66
C TYR A 31 2.65 4.88 -7.69
N PHE A 32 2.72 3.78 -6.92
CA PHE A 32 1.66 3.41 -5.98
C PHE A 32 1.52 4.39 -4.81
N THR A 33 2.62 5.04 -4.41
CA THR A 33 2.57 6.08 -3.37
C THR A 33 1.88 7.37 -3.84
N ILE A 34 2.16 7.82 -5.07
CA ILE A 34 1.74 9.17 -5.53
C ILE A 34 0.51 9.12 -6.43
N LYS A 35 0.45 8.14 -7.33
CA LYS A 35 -0.57 8.05 -8.38
C LYS A 35 -1.72 7.13 -8.02
N ALA A 36 -1.51 6.16 -7.13
CA ALA A 36 -2.52 5.19 -6.75
C ALA A 36 -2.76 5.13 -5.22
N PRO A 37 -3.02 6.27 -4.54
CA PRO A 37 -3.22 6.29 -3.10
C PRO A 37 -4.45 5.47 -2.64
N ASP A 38 -5.44 5.31 -3.51
CA ASP A 38 -6.66 4.54 -3.25
C ASP A 38 -6.53 3.06 -3.63
N PHE A 39 -5.36 2.62 -4.10
CA PHE A 39 -5.15 1.23 -4.48
C PHE A 39 -5.27 0.30 -3.28
N ASP A 40 -6.17 -0.69 -3.40
CA ASP A 40 -6.37 -1.70 -2.36
C ASP A 40 -5.22 -2.72 -2.38
N GLY A 41 -4.29 -2.55 -1.45
CA GLY A 41 -3.14 -3.43 -1.29
C GLY A 41 -3.54 -4.87 -0.97
N SER A 42 -4.73 -5.12 -0.42
CA SER A 42 -5.20 -6.48 -0.13
C SER A 42 -5.44 -7.30 -1.41
N ILE A 43 -5.87 -6.65 -2.49
CA ILE A 43 -6.00 -7.28 -3.82
C ILE A 43 -4.61 -7.51 -4.41
N GLY A 44 -3.71 -6.52 -4.24
CA GLY A 44 -2.31 -6.64 -4.65
C GLY A 44 -1.62 -7.87 -4.05
N ILE A 45 -1.83 -8.16 -2.76
CA ILE A 45 -1.23 -9.31 -2.06
C ILE A 45 -1.73 -10.65 -2.59
N LYS A 46 -3.01 -10.75 -2.99
CA LYS A 46 -3.60 -11.99 -3.53
C LYS A 46 -2.99 -12.42 -4.87
N GLY A 47 -2.23 -11.54 -5.52
CA GLY A 47 -1.40 -11.87 -6.66
C GLY A 47 -2.12 -11.73 -8.00
N LEU A 48 -1.52 -12.35 -9.03
CA LEU A 48 -1.88 -12.15 -10.43
C LEU A 48 -3.33 -12.55 -10.75
N GLU A 49 -3.83 -13.65 -10.17
CA GLU A 49 -5.17 -14.16 -10.43
C GLU A 49 -6.24 -13.18 -9.95
N ALA A 50 -6.11 -12.69 -8.70
CA ALA A 50 -7.05 -11.72 -8.15
C ALA A 50 -7.08 -10.41 -8.96
N ILE A 51 -5.93 -9.95 -9.45
CA ILE A 51 -5.88 -8.76 -10.33
C ILE A 51 -6.61 -9.03 -11.64
N LYS A 52 -6.40 -10.20 -12.26
CA LYS A 52 -7.11 -10.59 -13.50
C LYS A 52 -8.61 -10.71 -13.30
N ASP A 53 -9.04 -11.29 -12.18
CA ASP A 53 -10.46 -11.45 -11.86
C ASP A 53 -11.13 -10.08 -11.70
N HIS A 54 -10.47 -9.16 -10.99
CA HIS A 54 -10.94 -7.77 -10.88
C HIS A 54 -11.06 -7.10 -12.26
N PHE A 55 -10.10 -7.31 -13.17
CA PHE A 55 -10.22 -6.82 -14.55
C PHE A 55 -11.45 -7.38 -15.29
N LEU A 56 -11.67 -8.68 -15.16
CA LEU A 56 -12.81 -9.34 -15.83
C LEU A 56 -14.13 -8.84 -15.28
N GLU A 57 -14.23 -8.61 -13.97
CA GLU A 57 -15.43 -8.06 -13.33
C GLU A 57 -15.73 -6.65 -13.82
N VAL A 58 -14.77 -5.72 -13.76
CA VAL A 58 -15.00 -4.34 -14.22
C VAL A 58 -15.28 -4.30 -15.72
N LYS A 59 -14.64 -5.16 -16.52
CA LYS A 59 -14.92 -5.26 -17.96
C LYS A 59 -16.31 -5.82 -18.27
N LYS A 60 -16.81 -6.78 -17.48
CA LYS A 60 -18.18 -7.31 -17.60
C LYS A 60 -19.22 -6.23 -17.31
N LEU A 61 -18.97 -5.42 -16.29
CA LEU A 61 -19.84 -4.30 -15.90
C LEU A 61 -19.79 -3.15 -16.91
N GLY A 62 -18.64 -2.93 -17.57
CA GLY A 62 -18.51 -1.95 -18.64
C GLY A 62 -18.89 -0.53 -18.17
N LYS A 63 -19.96 0.02 -18.75
CA LYS A 63 -20.48 1.35 -18.40
C LYS A 63 -21.26 1.39 -17.08
N ASP A 64 -21.69 0.23 -16.59
CA ASP A 64 -22.42 0.10 -15.33
C ASP A 64 -21.48 -0.08 -14.12
N ALA A 65 -20.17 -0.17 -14.36
CA ALA A 65 -19.16 -0.21 -13.30
C ALA A 65 -19.16 1.11 -12.51
N ALA A 66 -18.87 1.03 -11.21
CA ALA A 66 -18.73 2.24 -10.41
C ALA A 66 -17.60 3.12 -10.97
N PRO A 67 -17.74 4.45 -10.99
CA PRO A 67 -16.69 5.35 -11.47
C PRO A 67 -15.34 5.10 -10.79
N LYS A 68 -15.37 4.77 -9.49
CA LYS A 68 -14.19 4.40 -8.71
C LYS A 68 -13.47 3.17 -9.28
N ASP A 69 -14.20 2.15 -9.71
CA ASP A 69 -13.62 0.91 -10.24
C ASP A 69 -13.03 1.14 -11.64
N GLN A 70 -13.63 2.03 -12.42
CA GLN A 70 -13.09 2.46 -13.71
C GLN A 70 -11.78 3.24 -13.53
N ASP A 71 -11.75 4.18 -12.60
CA ASP A 71 -10.56 5.00 -12.28
C ASP A 71 -9.41 4.16 -11.72
N MET A 72 -9.70 3.03 -11.08
CA MET A 72 -8.70 2.10 -10.54
C MET A 72 -8.07 1.18 -11.59
N GLN A 73 -8.67 1.00 -12.78
CA GLN A 73 -8.15 0.08 -13.79
C GLN A 73 -6.66 0.31 -14.12
N PRO A 74 -6.18 1.55 -14.38
CA PRO A 74 -4.78 1.78 -14.71
C PRO A 74 -3.81 1.37 -13.59
N HIS A 75 -4.26 1.41 -12.33
CA HIS A 75 -3.47 0.98 -11.18
C HIS A 75 -3.35 -0.54 -11.13
N PHE A 76 -4.44 -1.24 -11.41
CA PHE A 76 -4.40 -2.70 -11.58
C PHE A 76 -3.56 -3.13 -12.78
N GLU A 77 -3.52 -2.34 -13.86
CA GLU A 77 -2.70 -2.66 -15.05
C GLU A 77 -1.22 -2.55 -14.70
N THR A 78 -0.88 -1.52 -13.94
CA THR A 78 0.48 -1.32 -13.43
C THR A 78 0.87 -2.42 -12.44
N ALA A 79 -0.05 -2.85 -11.56
CA ALA A 79 0.17 -3.97 -10.65
C ALA A 79 0.37 -5.30 -11.40
N TYR A 80 -0.43 -5.54 -12.44
CA TYR A 80 -0.30 -6.69 -13.32
C TYR A 80 1.06 -6.71 -14.04
N GLU A 81 1.49 -5.58 -14.59
CA GLU A 81 2.80 -5.41 -15.22
C GLU A 81 3.93 -5.72 -14.23
N MET A 82 3.83 -5.20 -13.00
CA MET A 82 4.81 -5.44 -11.94
C MET A 82 4.97 -6.94 -11.66
N TYR A 83 3.86 -7.66 -11.54
CA TYR A 83 3.87 -9.13 -11.38
C TYR A 83 4.44 -9.86 -12.60
N CYS A 84 4.10 -9.43 -13.81
CA CYS A 84 4.66 -10.02 -15.04
C CYS A 84 6.18 -9.82 -15.17
N ARG A 85 6.72 -8.80 -14.50
CA ARG A 85 8.17 -8.54 -14.41
C ARG A 85 8.87 -9.31 -13.27
N GLY A 86 8.14 -10.13 -12.52
CA GLY A 86 8.69 -10.99 -11.47
C GLY A 86 8.71 -10.37 -10.07
N PHE A 87 8.14 -9.18 -9.90
CA PHE A 87 8.06 -8.51 -8.60
C PHE A 87 6.75 -8.80 -7.88
N CYS A 88 6.73 -8.64 -6.56
CA CYS A 88 5.53 -8.88 -5.75
C CYS A 88 5.19 -7.72 -4.80
N PHE A 89 3.97 -7.75 -4.26
CA PHE A 89 3.59 -6.93 -3.12
C PHE A 89 3.86 -7.69 -1.82
N TYR A 90 4.65 -7.09 -0.94
CA TYR A 90 4.81 -7.59 0.42
C TYR A 90 3.65 -7.10 1.29
N PRO A 91 3.10 -7.98 2.15
CA PRO A 91 2.01 -7.62 3.04
C PRO A 91 2.42 -6.52 4.01
N VAL A 92 1.43 -5.85 4.57
CA VAL A 92 1.65 -4.85 5.60
C VAL A 92 2.26 -5.51 6.83
N ASP A 93 3.29 -4.87 7.36
CA ASP A 93 4.00 -5.29 8.57
C ASP A 93 4.12 -4.09 9.49
N LEU A 94 3.66 -4.21 10.74
CA LEU A 94 3.66 -3.11 11.69
C LEU A 94 5.07 -2.55 11.94
N MET A 95 6.09 -3.41 11.88
CA MET A 95 7.48 -3.05 12.17
C MET A 95 8.23 -2.54 10.95
N LYS A 96 7.83 -2.93 9.74
CA LYS A 96 8.55 -2.59 8.50
C LYS A 96 7.81 -1.62 7.58
N SER A 97 6.47 -1.67 7.55
CA SER A 97 5.68 -0.80 6.67
C SER A 97 5.78 0.65 7.13
N HIS A 98 5.82 1.55 6.15
CA HIS A 98 5.66 2.98 6.38
C HIS A 98 4.17 3.31 6.54
N GLY A 99 3.83 4.48 7.10
CA GLY A 99 2.45 4.95 7.21
C GLY A 99 1.75 5.07 5.85
N THR A 100 2.31 5.87 4.94
CA THR A 100 1.68 6.24 3.66
C THR A 100 2.45 5.89 2.38
N LYS A 101 3.69 5.38 2.49
CA LYS A 101 4.59 5.21 1.35
C LYS A 101 4.91 3.74 1.12
N TYR A 102 4.91 3.31 -0.14
CA TYR A 102 5.42 1.99 -0.50
C TYR A 102 6.94 1.98 -0.34
N THR A 103 7.46 0.99 0.39
CA THR A 103 8.91 0.83 0.62
C THR A 103 9.46 -0.29 -0.26
N LEU A 104 10.74 -0.21 -0.58
CA LEU A 104 11.41 -1.20 -1.43
C LEU A 104 11.78 -2.42 -0.59
N GLU A 105 11.62 -3.61 -1.18
CA GLU A 105 12.02 -4.90 -0.63
C GLU A 105 12.86 -5.66 -1.67
N GLU A 106 13.47 -6.78 -1.29
CA GLU A 106 14.39 -7.53 -2.16
C GLU A 106 13.82 -7.89 -3.53
N ASN A 107 12.57 -8.38 -3.58
CA ASN A 107 11.92 -8.80 -4.82
C ASN A 107 10.57 -8.10 -5.06
N GLY A 108 10.38 -6.89 -4.53
CA GLY A 108 9.07 -6.26 -4.56
C GLY A 108 8.96 -4.95 -3.81
N ILE A 109 7.73 -4.58 -3.52
CA ILE A 109 7.41 -3.38 -2.74
C ILE A 109 6.48 -3.75 -1.59
N ARG A 110 6.72 -3.16 -0.41
CA ARG A 110 5.87 -3.35 0.75
C ARG A 110 4.76 -2.32 0.80
N ILE A 111 3.55 -2.81 1.05
CA ILE A 111 2.36 -1.98 1.17
C ILE A 111 2.44 -1.14 2.47
N PRO A 112 2.11 0.15 2.42
CA PRO A 112 2.01 1.00 3.61
C PRO A 112 0.81 0.62 4.49
N LEU A 113 0.80 1.08 5.73
CA LEU A 113 -0.32 0.86 6.65
C LEU A 113 -1.66 1.40 6.07
N CYS A 114 -1.64 2.55 5.38
CA CYS A 114 -2.83 3.10 4.73
C CYS A 114 -3.29 2.33 3.49
N GLY A 115 -2.49 1.39 2.98
CA GLY A 115 -2.82 0.59 1.80
C GLY A 115 -3.83 -0.53 2.10
N LEU A 116 -4.18 -0.73 3.37
CA LEU A 116 -5.28 -1.61 3.77
C LEU A 116 -6.60 -0.85 3.81
N PRO A 117 -7.66 -1.40 3.22
CA PRO A 117 -8.98 -0.78 3.27
C PRO A 117 -9.44 -0.65 4.73
N GLY A 118 -9.84 0.56 5.11
CA GLY A 118 -10.29 0.87 6.47
C GLY A 118 -9.25 1.50 7.39
N ILE A 119 -8.00 1.69 6.94
CA ILE A 119 -6.99 2.46 7.67
C ILE A 119 -6.82 3.84 7.04
N PRO A 120 -7.29 4.93 7.69
CA PRO A 120 -7.12 6.26 7.14
C PRO A 120 -5.63 6.69 7.19
N PRO A 121 -5.16 7.52 6.24
CA PRO A 121 -3.77 7.97 6.20
C PRO A 121 -3.28 8.61 7.50
N SER A 122 -4.14 9.37 8.20
CA SER A 122 -3.80 9.98 9.49
C SER A 122 -3.52 8.94 10.59
N ALA A 123 -4.31 7.87 10.66
CA ALA A 123 -4.09 6.78 11.61
C ALA A 123 -2.82 5.99 11.26
N ALA A 124 -2.57 5.78 9.96
CA ALA A 124 -1.37 5.12 9.49
C ALA A 124 -0.09 5.91 9.83
N GLU A 125 -0.11 7.23 9.67
CA GLU A 125 1.00 8.10 10.08
C GLU A 125 1.16 8.15 11.60
N ALA A 126 0.07 8.17 12.37
CA ALA A 126 0.13 8.14 13.82
C ALA A 126 0.78 6.84 14.34
N ILE A 127 0.45 5.68 13.76
CA ILE A 127 1.11 4.40 14.07
C ILE A 127 2.60 4.45 13.72
N TYR A 128 2.94 4.97 12.54
CA TYR A 128 4.33 5.08 12.10
C TYR A 128 5.14 5.97 13.05
N ASN A 129 4.66 7.19 13.35
CA ASN A 129 5.34 8.12 14.25
C ASN A 129 5.46 7.55 15.67
N ALA A 130 4.40 6.93 16.18
CA ALA A 130 4.43 6.26 17.48
C ALA A 130 5.54 5.20 17.54
N ARG A 131 5.74 4.43 16.46
CA ARG A 131 6.82 3.44 16.35
C ARG A 131 8.20 4.10 16.30
N GLU A 132 8.38 5.16 15.52
CA GLU A 132 9.67 5.86 15.41
C GLU A 132 10.08 6.52 16.74
N GLU A 133 9.12 7.03 17.51
CA GLU A 133 9.38 7.70 18.80
C GLU A 133 9.63 6.72 19.96
N GLY A 134 8.86 5.64 20.04
CA GLY A 134 8.86 4.74 21.20
C GLY A 134 9.34 3.32 20.91
N GLY A 135 9.83 3.02 19.71
CA GLY A 135 10.27 1.70 19.30
C GLY A 135 9.13 0.70 19.07
N GLU A 136 9.44 -0.59 19.14
CA GLU A 136 8.49 -1.68 18.90
C GLU A 136 7.29 -1.59 19.87
N PHE A 137 6.13 -2.04 19.40
CA PHE A 137 4.94 -2.13 20.25
C PHE A 137 5.01 -3.42 21.05
N THR A 138 4.70 -3.35 22.35
CA THR A 138 4.71 -4.53 23.22
C THR A 138 3.36 -5.23 23.29
N SER A 139 2.27 -4.48 23.08
CA SER A 139 0.90 -5.00 23.16
C SER A 139 -0.05 -4.20 22.28
N VAL A 140 -1.24 -4.75 22.03
CA VAL A 140 -2.32 -4.04 21.31
C VAL A 140 -2.78 -2.79 22.08
N ASP A 141 -2.77 -2.84 23.41
CA ASP A 141 -3.11 -1.68 24.25
C ASP A 141 -2.03 -0.58 24.18
N ASP A 142 -0.75 -0.96 24.12
CA ASP A 142 0.36 -0.04 23.89
C ASP A 142 0.25 0.64 22.52
N LEU A 143 0.00 -0.14 21.46
CA LEU A 143 -0.27 0.38 20.13
C LEU A 143 -1.41 1.40 20.15
N ARG A 144 -2.54 1.05 20.78
CA ARG A 144 -3.71 1.93 20.86
C ARG A 144 -3.43 3.22 21.62
N LYS A 145 -2.73 3.14 22.76
CA LYS A 145 -2.39 4.32 23.59
C LYS A 145 -1.41 5.25 22.89
N ARG A 146 -0.36 4.71 22.26
CA ARG A 146 0.68 5.49 21.61
C ARG A 146 0.24 6.09 20.27
N SER A 147 -0.48 5.32 19.46
CA SER A 147 -0.92 5.78 18.13
C SER A 147 -2.28 6.49 18.12
N GLY A 148 -3.05 6.43 19.22
CA GLY A 148 -4.35 7.09 19.32
C GLY A 148 -5.42 6.53 18.36
N ILE A 149 -5.21 5.34 17.80
CA ILE A 149 -6.10 4.76 16.79
C ILE A 149 -7.43 4.26 17.36
N GLY A 150 -8.47 4.35 16.53
CA GLY A 150 -9.81 3.85 16.84
C GLY A 150 -9.90 2.32 16.82
N LYS A 151 -10.98 1.78 17.42
CA LYS A 151 -11.23 0.33 17.46
C LYS A 151 -11.36 -0.29 16.06
N SER A 152 -11.90 0.45 15.10
CA SER A 152 -12.05 0.00 13.71
C SER A 152 -10.71 -0.30 13.03
N THR A 153 -9.71 0.58 13.20
CA THR A 153 -8.36 0.38 12.66
C THR A 153 -7.69 -0.86 13.27
N ILE A 154 -7.86 -1.07 14.58
CA ILE A 154 -7.34 -2.25 15.28
C ILE A 154 -7.98 -3.53 14.74
N GLU A 155 -9.28 -3.51 14.49
CA GLU A 155 -10.00 -4.65 13.93
C GLU A 155 -9.53 -4.98 12.51
N VAL A 156 -9.28 -3.98 11.67
CA VAL A 156 -8.69 -4.18 10.33
C VAL A 156 -7.29 -4.79 10.44
N LEU A 157 -6.44 -4.28 11.33
CA LEU A 157 -5.10 -4.84 11.56
C LEU A 157 -5.17 -6.29 12.07
N ARG A 158 -6.13 -6.60 12.95
CA ARG A 158 -6.37 -7.95 13.48
C ARG A 158 -6.84 -8.90 12.39
N ASN A 159 -7.81 -8.48 11.56
CA ASN A 159 -8.37 -9.29 10.49
C ASN A 159 -7.35 -9.60 9.38
N ASN A 160 -6.38 -8.71 9.18
CA ASN A 160 -5.25 -8.94 8.27
C ASN A 160 -4.08 -9.71 8.92
N GLY A 161 -4.24 -10.18 10.17
CA GLY A 161 -3.25 -10.99 10.86
C GLY A 161 -2.00 -10.23 11.33
N ILE A 162 -1.99 -8.90 11.26
CA ILE A 162 -0.79 -8.08 11.54
C ILE A 162 -0.47 -8.03 13.03
N LEU A 163 -1.49 -8.17 13.88
CA LEU A 163 -1.37 -8.14 15.34
C LEU A 163 -1.10 -9.52 15.97
N THR A 164 -0.85 -10.56 15.16
CA THR A 164 -0.69 -11.94 15.67
C THR A 164 0.51 -12.15 16.60
N ASN A 165 1.54 -11.31 16.48
CA ASN A 165 2.73 -11.37 17.34
C ASN A 165 2.63 -10.48 18.60
N LEU A 166 1.52 -9.77 18.81
CA LEU A 166 1.32 -8.87 19.95
C LEU A 166 0.35 -9.48 20.96
N SER A 167 0.68 -9.37 22.26
CA SER A 167 -0.27 -9.72 23.31
C SER A 167 -1.39 -8.68 23.41
N GLU A 168 -2.61 -9.12 23.78
CA GLU A 168 -3.76 -8.22 23.97
C GLU A 168 -3.52 -7.22 25.12
N THR A 169 -2.70 -7.56 26.10
CA THR A 169 -2.35 -6.70 27.23
C THR A 169 -0.89 -6.94 27.61
N ALA A 170 -0.21 -5.89 28.09
CA ALA A 170 1.08 -6.02 28.77
C ALA A 170 0.86 -6.72 30.12
N GLN A 171 0.70 -8.04 30.10
CA GLN A 171 0.59 -8.83 31.31
C GLN A 171 1.99 -8.98 31.89
N ILE A 172 2.38 -8.00 32.70
CA ILE A 172 3.54 -8.10 33.56
C ILE A 172 3.15 -9.06 34.68
N GLU A 173 3.47 -10.35 34.55
CA GLU A 173 3.62 -11.22 35.70
C GLU A 173 4.92 -10.81 36.42
N LEU A 174 4.80 -9.88 37.36
CA LEU A 174 5.83 -9.64 38.37
C LEU A 174 5.55 -10.63 39.50
N PHE A 175 6.29 -11.74 39.52
CA PHE A 175 6.46 -12.58 40.72
C PHE A 175 7.67 -12.12 41.50
#